data_AF-A0A966J0D4-F1
#
_entry.id   AF-A0A966J0D4-F1
#
_cell.length_a   1.000
_cell.length_b   1.000
_cell.length_c   1.000
_cell.angle_alpha   90.00
_cell.angle_beta   90.00
_cell.angle_gamma   90.00
#
_symmetry.space_group_name_H-M   'P 1'
#
loop_
_entity.id
_entity.type
_entity.pdbx_description
1 polymer ?
#
loop_
_entity_poly.entity_id
_entity_poly.type
_entity_poly.pdbx_seq_one_letter_code
_entity_poly.pdbx_strand_id
1 'polypeptide(L)'
;NVYNFLEEKKKSNPKQDIGTIISDLLPKRLAQIICNENKVSGNIWEISNKVLRELSEAINTWIIKPTGSEGYRTAEVTLGGVNTNELSSQTMMSNKHKGLFFIGEVVDVTGHLGGYNFQWAWSSGYVAGQHA
;
A
#
# COMPACT_ATOMS: atom_id res chain seq x y z
N ASN A 1 -12.59 2.90 17.06
CA ASN A 1 -12.42 1.43 17.10
C ASN A 1 -13.74 0.81 16.64
N VAL A 2 -13.74 -0.01 15.59
CA VAL A 2 -14.95 -0.61 14.98
C VAL A 2 -15.78 -1.38 16.02
N TYR A 3 -15.15 -2.06 16.97
CA TYR A 3 -15.86 -2.78 18.03
C TYR A 3 -16.77 -1.87 18.86
N ASN A 4 -16.28 -0.69 19.27
CA ASN A 4 -17.08 0.25 20.05
C ASN A 4 -18.29 0.75 19.24
N PHE A 5 -18.11 1.02 17.95
CA PHE A 5 -19.20 1.39 17.05
C PHE A 5 -20.26 0.29 16.94
N LEU A 6 -19.85 -0.98 16.83
CA LEU A 6 -20.77 -2.12 16.82
C LEU A 6 -21.51 -2.27 18.15
N GLU A 7 -20.83 -2.05 19.27
CA GLU A 7 -21.45 -2.11 20.60
C GLU A 7 -22.51 -1.02 20.78
N GLU A 8 -22.23 0.21 20.31
CA GLU A 8 -23.18 1.32 20.31
C GLU A 8 -24.38 1.06 19.39
N LYS A 9 -24.16 0.53 18.19
CA LYS A 9 -25.23 0.15 17.26
C LYS A 9 -26.10 -0.98 17.81
N LYS A 10 -25.50 -1.93 18.53
CA LYS A 10 -26.25 -2.99 19.20
C LYS A 10 -27.19 -2.46 20.29
N LYS A 11 -26.80 -1.40 21.00
CA LYS A 11 -27.62 -0.74 22.02
C LYS A 11 -28.70 0.16 21.42
N SER A 12 -28.35 0.95 20.40
CA SER A 12 -29.26 1.95 19.79
C SER A 12 -30.25 1.34 18.81
N ASN A 13 -29.78 0.46 17.91
CA ASN A 13 -30.55 -0.11 16.81
C ASN A 13 -30.42 -1.65 16.78
N PRO A 14 -30.91 -2.37 17.82
CA PRO A 14 -30.68 -3.80 17.97
C PRO A 14 -31.17 -4.63 16.78
N LYS A 15 -32.28 -4.24 16.16
CA LYS A 15 -32.92 -4.96 15.04
C LYS A 15 -32.31 -4.67 13.66
N GLN A 16 -31.24 -3.88 13.59
CA GLN A 16 -30.61 -3.56 12.31
C GLN A 16 -29.69 -4.72 11.88
N ASP A 17 -29.74 -5.06 10.60
CA ASP A 17 -28.88 -6.08 10.00
C ASP A 17 -27.40 -5.66 10.05
N ILE A 18 -26.53 -6.61 10.41
CA ILE A 18 -25.09 -6.37 10.57
C ILE A 18 -24.42 -5.92 9.27
N GLY A 19 -24.81 -6.46 8.11
CA GLY A 19 -24.26 -6.06 6.82
C GLY A 19 -24.60 -4.61 6.48
N THR A 20 -25.81 -4.17 6.86
CA THR A 20 -26.21 -2.76 6.75
C THR A 20 -25.35 -1.88 7.66
N ILE A 21 -25.11 -2.29 8.91
CA ILE A 21 -24.29 -1.54 9.87
C ILE A 21 -22.84 -1.41 9.39
N ILE A 22 -22.23 -2.48 8.87
CA ILE A 22 -20.85 -2.42 8.34
C ILE A 22 -20.80 -1.56 7.07
N SER A 23 -21.86 -1.53 6.27
CA SER A 23 -21.95 -0.68 5.08
C SER A 23 -22.01 0.82 5.42
N ASP A 24 -22.30 1.21 6.67
CA ASP A 24 -22.16 2.60 7.12
C ASP A 24 -20.68 3.01 7.27
N LEU A 25 -19.77 2.04 7.44
CA LEU A 25 -18.32 2.27 7.62
C LEU A 25 -17.50 1.99 6.36
N LEU A 26 -17.93 1.03 5.55
CA LEU A 26 -17.18 0.50 4.41
C LEU A 26 -18.03 0.49 3.15
N PRO A 27 -17.41 0.50 1.95
CA PRO A 27 -18.13 0.28 0.71
C PRO A 27 -18.96 -1.02 0.78
N LYS A 28 -20.25 -0.94 0.39
CA LYS A 28 -21.22 -2.04 0.54
C LYS A 28 -20.73 -3.41 0.07
N ARG A 29 -20.00 -3.48 -1.05
CA ARG A 29 -19.44 -4.74 -1.57
C ARG A 29 -18.39 -5.33 -0.63
N LEU A 30 -17.49 -4.49 -0.09
CA LEU A 30 -16.47 -4.91 0.86
C LEU A 30 -17.10 -5.35 2.19
N ALA A 31 -18.07 -4.59 2.69
CA ALA A 31 -18.83 -4.94 3.89
C ALA A 31 -19.45 -6.34 3.77
N GLN A 32 -20.09 -6.63 2.63
CA GLN A 32 -20.68 -7.95 2.39
C GLN A 32 -19.63 -9.07 2.30
N ILE A 33 -18.50 -8.83 1.64
CA ILE A 33 -17.41 -9.83 1.54
C ILE A 33 -16.89 -10.17 2.94
N ILE A 34 -16.56 -9.16 3.75
CA ILE A 34 -16.03 -9.37 5.10
C ILE A 34 -17.06 -10.11 5.97
N CYS A 35 -18.33 -9.72 5.93
CA CYS A 35 -19.39 -10.42 6.68
C CYS A 35 -19.51 -11.89 6.24
N ASN A 36 -19.48 -12.16 4.94
CA ASN A 36 -19.56 -13.52 4.39
C ASN A 36 -18.35 -14.38 4.78
N GLU A 37 -17.12 -13.85 4.66
CA GLU A 37 -15.89 -14.56 5.02
C GLU A 37 -15.84 -14.93 6.51
N ASN A 38 -16.40 -14.06 7.36
CA ASN A 38 -16.50 -14.29 8.80
C ASN A 38 -17.79 -15.03 9.22
N LYS A 39 -18.65 -15.40 8.25
CA LYS A 39 -19.93 -16.11 8.48
C LYS A 39 -20.86 -15.36 9.45
N VAL A 40 -20.89 -14.04 9.35
CA VAL A 40 -21.73 -13.16 10.19
C VAL A 40 -22.88 -12.60 9.36
N SER A 41 -24.11 -12.78 9.82
CA SER A 41 -25.32 -12.29 9.16
C SER A 41 -26.45 -12.12 10.17
N GLY A 42 -27.49 -11.35 9.80
CA GLY A 42 -28.68 -11.17 10.62
C GLY A 42 -28.60 -9.93 11.50
N ASN A 43 -29.53 -9.82 12.44
CA ASN A 43 -29.66 -8.62 13.25
C ASN A 43 -28.55 -8.55 14.30
N ILE A 44 -28.01 -7.36 14.57
CA ILE A 44 -26.88 -7.20 15.50
C ILE A 44 -27.17 -7.68 16.93
N TRP A 45 -28.44 -7.68 17.36
CA TRP A 45 -28.83 -8.19 18.68
C TRP A 45 -28.63 -9.70 18.83
N GLU A 46 -28.69 -10.46 17.73
CA GLU A 46 -28.54 -11.93 17.70
C GLU A 46 -27.06 -12.35 17.77
N ILE A 47 -26.14 -11.42 17.51
CA ILE A 47 -24.71 -11.70 17.38
C ILE A 47 -24.02 -11.53 18.72
N SER A 48 -23.25 -12.53 19.16
CA SER A 48 -22.52 -12.46 20.42
C SER A 48 -21.43 -11.37 20.41
N ASN A 49 -21.12 -10.79 21.57
CA ASN A 49 -20.05 -9.78 21.66
C ASN A 49 -18.68 -10.36 21.26
N LYS A 50 -18.45 -11.66 21.47
CA LYS A 50 -17.24 -12.35 21.00
C LYS A 50 -17.13 -12.28 19.47
N VAL A 51 -18.20 -12.64 18.76
CA VAL A 51 -18.25 -12.59 17.29
C VAL A 51 -18.11 -11.16 16.77
N LEU A 52 -18.68 -10.16 17.48
CA LEU A 52 -18.48 -8.75 17.11
C LEU A 52 -17.03 -8.27 17.30
N ARG A 53 -16.28 -8.81 18.28
CA ARG A 53 -14.84 -8.55 18.42
C ARG A 53 -14.07 -9.15 17.25
N GLU A 54 -14.33 -10.41 16.94
CA GLU A 54 -13.69 -11.13 15.81
C GLU A 54 -13.96 -10.41 14.48
N LEU A 55 -15.21 -9.98 14.23
CA LEU A 55 -15.54 -9.19 13.04
C LEU A 55 -14.83 -7.83 13.01
N SER A 56 -14.75 -7.14 14.16
CA SER A 56 -13.99 -5.89 14.27
C SER A 56 -12.50 -6.10 13.98
N GLU A 57 -11.90 -7.19 14.46
CA GLU A 57 -10.51 -7.54 14.16
C GLU A 57 -10.32 -7.83 12.67
N ALA A 58 -11.23 -8.60 12.05
CA ALA A 58 -11.20 -8.87 10.62
C ALA A 58 -11.27 -7.60 9.75
N ILE A 59 -11.96 -6.56 10.22
CA ILE A 59 -12.05 -5.25 9.55
C ILE A 59 -10.78 -4.41 9.75
N ASN A 60 -10.30 -4.28 10.99
CA ASN A 60 -9.18 -3.38 11.30
C ASN A 60 -7.81 -4.00 10.99
N THR A 61 -7.73 -5.32 10.93
CA THR A 61 -6.50 -6.08 10.70
C THR A 61 -6.74 -7.08 9.59
N TRP A 62 -7.22 -6.58 8.45
CA TRP A 62 -7.50 -7.41 7.29
C TRP A 62 -6.18 -7.91 6.67
N ILE A 63 -5.94 -9.22 6.78
CA ILE A 63 -4.72 -9.86 6.28
C ILE A 63 -4.99 -10.38 4.86
N ILE A 64 -4.27 -9.83 3.89
CA ILE A 64 -4.27 -10.28 2.50
C ILE A 64 -2.91 -10.90 2.20
N LYS A 65 -2.89 -12.03 1.49
CA LYS A 65 -1.67 -12.68 0.99
C LYS A 65 -1.59 -12.51 -0.53
N PRO A 66 -0.84 -11.52 -1.05
CA PRO A 66 -0.61 -11.39 -2.48
C PRO A 66 0.07 -12.63 -3.05
N THR A 67 -0.29 -13.04 -4.26
CA THR A 67 0.35 -14.17 -4.96
C THR A 67 1.62 -13.77 -5.70
N GLY A 68 1.79 -12.48 -6.00
CA GLY A 68 2.93 -11.91 -6.72
C GLY A 68 2.66 -10.46 -7.12
N SER A 69 3.59 -9.84 -7.84
CA SER A 69 3.39 -8.55 -8.50
C SER A 69 2.94 -8.75 -9.95
N GLU A 70 2.37 -7.71 -10.56
CA GLU A 70 1.91 -7.74 -11.95
C GLU A 70 3.07 -7.69 -12.99
N GLY A 71 4.30 -7.45 -12.53
CA GLY A 71 5.50 -7.43 -13.36
C GLY A 71 5.77 -6.09 -14.08
N TYR A 72 6.82 -6.06 -14.91
CA TYR A 72 7.38 -4.82 -15.47
C TYR A 72 6.45 -4.07 -16.44
N ARG A 73 5.46 -4.74 -17.03
CA ARG A 73 4.52 -4.07 -17.95
C ARG A 73 3.64 -3.05 -17.23
N THR A 74 3.38 -3.25 -15.94
CA THR A 74 2.54 -2.34 -15.12
C THR A 74 3.31 -1.64 -14.01
N ALA A 75 4.54 -2.08 -13.70
CA ALA A 75 5.40 -1.39 -12.77
C ALA A 75 5.70 0.05 -13.27
N GLU A 76 5.59 1.02 -12.37
CA GLU A 76 5.92 2.43 -12.68
C GLU A 76 7.42 2.72 -12.62
N VAL A 77 8.19 1.89 -11.91
CA VAL A 77 9.63 2.06 -11.72
C VAL A 77 10.31 0.70 -11.48
N THR A 78 11.59 0.63 -11.79
CA THR A 78 12.46 -0.52 -11.53
C THR A 78 13.22 -0.34 -10.21
N LEU A 79 13.14 -1.35 -9.34
CA LEU A 79 14.04 -1.48 -8.17
C LEU A 79 15.35 -2.14 -8.59
N GLY A 80 16.47 -1.66 -8.07
CA GLY A 80 17.80 -2.10 -8.48
C GLY A 80 18.38 -1.22 -9.60
N GLY A 81 19.50 -1.64 -10.17
CA GLY A 81 20.16 -0.94 -11.27
C GLY A 81 21.68 -1.02 -11.18
N VAL A 82 22.36 -0.05 -11.79
CA VAL A 82 23.81 0.12 -11.66
C VAL A 82 24.13 0.47 -10.21
N ASN A 83 25.03 -0.32 -9.61
CA ASN A 83 25.43 -0.17 -8.21
C ASN A 83 26.02 1.23 -7.94
N THR A 84 25.38 1.98 -7.05
CA THR A 84 25.76 3.35 -6.69
C THR A 84 27.16 3.44 -6.07
N ASN A 85 27.68 2.36 -5.47
CA ASN A 85 29.06 2.32 -4.95
C ASN A 85 30.12 2.37 -6.06
N GLU A 86 29.74 2.08 -7.31
CA GLU A 86 30.63 2.14 -8.47
C GLU A 86 30.58 3.48 -9.21
N LEU A 87 29.78 4.42 -8.70
CA LEU A 87 29.62 5.76 -9.26
C LEU A 87 30.14 6.79 -8.26
N SER A 88 30.67 7.89 -8.77
CA SER A 88 30.96 9.07 -7.96
C SER A 88 29.66 9.78 -7.62
N SER A 89 29.35 9.92 -6.32
CA SER A 89 28.13 10.62 -5.86
C SER A 89 28.09 12.11 -6.22
N GLN A 90 29.24 12.72 -6.54
CA GLN A 90 29.34 14.14 -6.90
C GLN A 90 29.21 14.39 -8.40
N THR A 91 29.45 13.39 -9.24
CA THR A 91 29.56 13.58 -10.71
C THR A 91 28.74 12.61 -11.52
N MET A 92 28.27 11.51 -10.91
CA MET A 92 27.63 10.36 -11.56
C MET A 92 28.54 9.59 -12.55
N MET A 93 29.85 9.89 -12.60
CA MET A 93 30.81 9.16 -13.43
C MET A 93 31.13 7.78 -12.82
N SER A 94 31.38 6.79 -13.67
CA SER A 94 31.87 5.48 -13.27
C SER A 94 33.27 5.57 -12.64
N ASN A 95 33.45 4.89 -11.51
CA ASN A 95 34.76 4.74 -10.85
C ASN A 95 35.70 3.83 -11.65
N LYS A 96 35.16 2.98 -12.55
CA LYS A 96 35.92 2.01 -13.35
C LYS A 96 36.31 2.54 -14.74
N HIS A 97 35.48 3.40 -15.31
CA HIS A 97 35.68 3.92 -16.66
C HIS A 97 35.51 5.44 -16.69
N LYS A 98 36.63 6.16 -16.84
CA LYS A 98 36.62 7.62 -16.96
C LYS A 98 35.84 8.04 -18.21
N GLY A 99 34.99 9.06 -18.07
CA GLY A 99 34.15 9.60 -19.14
C GLY A 99 32.84 8.83 -19.38
N LEU A 100 32.58 7.75 -18.64
CA LEU A 100 31.30 7.02 -18.67
C LEU A 100 30.43 7.46 -17.49
N PHE A 101 29.19 7.87 -17.75
CA PHE A 101 28.24 8.37 -16.74
C PHE A 101 26.95 7.56 -16.75
N PHE A 102 26.31 7.42 -15.59
CA PHE A 102 25.00 6.78 -15.43
C PHE A 102 24.08 7.71 -14.64
N ILE A 103 22.87 7.97 -15.15
CA ILE A 103 21.91 8.90 -14.55
C ILE A 103 20.49 8.33 -14.59
N GLY A 104 19.60 8.87 -13.77
CA GLY A 104 18.20 8.47 -13.74
C GLY A 104 17.97 7.03 -13.29
N GLU A 105 16.90 6.43 -13.80
CA GLU A 105 16.37 5.14 -13.33
C GLU A 105 17.29 3.94 -13.59
N VAL A 106 18.28 4.05 -14.48
CA VAL A 106 19.24 2.96 -14.71
C VAL A 106 20.16 2.73 -13.50
N VAL A 107 20.27 3.72 -12.61
CA VAL A 107 21.05 3.67 -11.37
C VAL A 107 20.20 3.07 -10.26
N ASP A 108 20.81 2.30 -9.36
CA ASP A 108 20.17 1.70 -8.18
C ASP A 108 19.75 2.76 -7.13
N VAL A 109 18.76 3.57 -7.51
CA VAL A 109 18.10 4.60 -6.69
C VAL A 109 16.63 4.64 -7.10
N THR A 110 15.75 4.30 -6.17
CA THR A 110 14.30 4.28 -6.41
C THR A 110 13.60 5.12 -5.34
N GLY A 111 12.85 6.12 -5.78
CA GLY A 111 12.02 6.97 -4.91
C GLY A 111 10.62 6.39 -4.71
N HIS A 112 9.94 6.86 -3.66
CA HIS A 112 8.52 6.61 -3.46
C HIS A 112 7.67 7.24 -4.58
N LEU A 113 6.42 6.79 -4.70
CA LEU A 113 5.43 7.44 -5.55
C LEU A 113 5.23 8.90 -5.13
N GLY A 114 5.06 9.81 -6.10
CA GLY A 114 4.84 11.24 -5.84
C GLY A 114 5.94 12.16 -6.36
N GLY A 115 6.61 11.81 -7.46
CA GLY A 115 7.54 12.70 -8.18
C GLY A 115 9.02 12.56 -7.82
N TYR A 116 9.36 11.72 -6.83
CA TYR A 116 10.75 11.51 -6.40
C TYR A 116 11.63 10.92 -7.50
N ASN A 117 11.11 9.99 -8.31
CA ASN A 117 11.87 9.40 -9.43
C ASN A 117 12.19 10.43 -10.52
N PHE A 118 11.27 11.34 -10.83
CA PHE A 118 11.55 12.46 -11.71
C PHE A 118 12.59 13.41 -11.10
N GLN A 119 12.43 13.79 -9.84
CA GLN A 119 13.42 14.64 -9.16
C GLN A 119 14.82 14.03 -9.18
N TRP A 120 14.93 12.71 -8.99
CA TRP A 120 16.18 11.97 -9.11
C TRP A 120 16.75 12.03 -10.53
N ALA A 121 15.94 11.78 -11.55
CA ALA A 121 16.36 11.88 -12.95
C ALA A 121 16.88 13.28 -13.30
N TRP A 122 16.19 14.34 -12.85
CA TRP A 122 16.63 15.72 -13.07
C TRP A 122 17.94 16.04 -12.35
N SER A 123 18.06 15.64 -11.09
CA SER A 123 19.21 15.97 -10.26
C SER A 123 20.47 15.23 -10.72
N SER A 124 20.37 13.92 -10.97
CA SER A 124 21.48 13.10 -11.48
C SER A 124 21.89 13.54 -12.89
N GLY A 125 20.93 13.81 -13.77
CA GLY A 125 21.17 14.33 -15.12
C GLY A 125 21.88 15.68 -15.11
N TYR A 126 21.42 16.61 -14.26
CA TYR A 126 22.06 17.92 -14.09
C TYR A 126 23.51 17.78 -13.65
N VAL A 127 23.76 17.01 -12.59
CA VAL A 127 25.11 16.83 -12.02
C VAL A 127 26.07 16.22 -13.05
N ALA A 128 25.66 15.16 -13.75
CA ALA A 128 26.47 14.56 -14.80
C ALA A 128 26.76 15.55 -15.93
N GLY A 129 25.76 16.30 -16.38
CA GLY A 129 25.90 17.29 -17.45
C GLY A 129 26.83 18.46 -17.11
N GLN A 130 27.06 18.77 -15.82
CA GLN A 130 28.05 19.77 -15.41
C GLN A 130 29.51 19.24 -15.42
N HIS A 131 29.71 17.92 -15.55
CA HIS A 131 31.01 17.26 -15.42
C HIS A 131 31.41 16.43 -16.66
N ALA A 132 30.58 16.43 -17.71
CA ALA A 132 30.77 15.68 -18.95
C ALA A 132 31.58 16.43 -20.01
#